data_AF-A0A357FNP1-F1
#
_entry.id   AF-A0A357FNP1-F1
#
_cell.length_a   1.000
_cell.length_b   1.000
_cell.length_c   1.000
_cell.angle_alpha   90.00
_cell.angle_beta   90.00
_cell.angle_gamma   90.00
#
_symmetry.space_group_name_H-M   'P 1'
#
loop_
_entity.id
_entity.type
_entity.pdbx_description
1 polymer ?
#
loop_
_entity_poly.entity_id
_entity_poly.type
_entity_poly.pdbx_seq_one_letter_code
_entity_poly.pdbx_strand_id
1 'polypeptide(L)'
;LPTKSLANRNLDYVALGHVHRHQVLNDDPPVVYSGSLERIDFGEEKDSKGFCAITISTGIDNRNRIESYKFVEVNARRFKTISIIIEDTDEYPNDKILSEIEKHEIKDAIVQVIVDVHASRYREISDKIIREKLSNAHFIAAIRKNVISESKNRLGKELHESVPPMEALEAFLKERDIDENKMRLLLEKGQTLMFENPPTQP
;
A
#
# COMPACT_ATOMS: atom_id res chain seq x y z
N LEU A 1 6.26 -21.35 -1.85
CA LEU A 1 7.14 -22.51 -1.64
C LEU A 1 7.93 -22.27 -0.35
N PRO A 2 8.03 -23.25 0.57
CA PRO A 2 8.83 -23.06 1.78
C PRO A 2 10.31 -22.90 1.41
N THR A 3 10.94 -21.82 1.88
CA THR A 3 12.33 -21.44 1.54
C THR A 3 13.35 -22.58 1.74
N LYS A 4 13.11 -23.43 2.74
CA LYS A 4 13.95 -24.61 3.03
C LYS A 4 14.05 -25.62 1.88
N SER A 5 13.06 -25.71 0.99
CA SER A 5 13.14 -26.63 -0.16
C SER A 5 13.98 -26.06 -1.31
N LEU A 6 14.17 -24.74 -1.35
CA LEU A 6 14.90 -24.05 -2.40
C LEU A 6 16.39 -23.88 -2.06
N ALA A 7 16.73 -23.80 -0.77
CA ALA A 7 18.11 -23.67 -0.27
C ALA A 7 18.88 -25.01 -0.28
N ASN A 8 19.03 -25.62 -1.45
CA ASN A 8 19.79 -26.88 -1.59
C ASN A 8 21.30 -26.61 -1.55
N ARG A 9 21.98 -27.10 -0.51
CA ARG A 9 23.43 -26.93 -0.29
C ARG A 9 24.34 -27.50 -1.39
N ASN A 10 23.80 -28.30 -2.32
CA ASN A 10 24.55 -28.78 -3.49
C ASN A 10 24.61 -27.76 -4.64
N LEU A 11 23.89 -26.64 -4.53
CA LEU A 11 23.90 -25.54 -5.50
C LEU A 11 24.69 -24.38 -4.91
N ASP A 12 25.51 -23.72 -5.74
CA ASP A 12 26.23 -22.51 -5.30
C ASP A 12 25.31 -21.30 -5.22
N TYR A 13 24.34 -21.19 -6.14
CA TYR A 13 23.41 -20.07 -6.27
C TYR A 13 22.08 -20.54 -6.86
N VAL A 14 20.96 -19.98 -6.38
CA VAL A 14 19.62 -20.27 -6.90
C VAL A 14 18.99 -18.99 -7.43
N ALA A 15 18.93 -18.88 -8.76
CA ALA A 15 18.29 -17.78 -9.46
C ALA A 15 16.78 -18.01 -9.59
N LEU A 16 15.97 -17.15 -8.98
CA LEU A 16 14.51 -17.16 -9.09
C LEU A 16 14.01 -16.00 -9.97
N GLY A 17 12.86 -16.21 -10.62
CA GLY A 17 12.16 -15.22 -11.45
C GLY A 17 10.69 -15.10 -11.07
N HIS A 18 9.86 -14.41 -11.86
CA HIS A 18 8.40 -14.18 -11.63
C HIS A 18 8.04 -13.08 -10.62
N VAL A 19 8.87 -12.83 -9.59
CA VAL A 19 8.69 -11.69 -8.68
C VAL A 19 9.45 -10.47 -9.21
N HIS A 20 8.78 -9.33 -9.34
CA HIS A 20 9.36 -8.11 -9.91
C HIS A 20 10.19 -7.28 -8.92
N ARG A 21 10.11 -7.61 -7.63
CA ARG A 21 10.92 -7.01 -6.57
C ARG A 21 12.16 -7.84 -6.32
N HIS A 22 13.31 -7.18 -6.22
CA HIS A 22 14.53 -7.83 -5.76
C HIS A 22 14.38 -8.29 -4.30
N GLN A 23 14.72 -9.54 -4.00
CA GLN A 23 14.70 -10.07 -2.65
C GLN A 23 15.63 -11.27 -2.51
N VAL A 24 16.33 -11.33 -1.37
CA VAL A 24 17.14 -12.46 -0.94
C VAL A 24 16.30 -13.27 0.03
N LEU A 25 16.04 -14.54 -0.29
CA LEU A 25 15.27 -15.44 0.57
C LEU A 25 16.15 -16.29 1.48
N ASN A 26 17.41 -16.51 1.10
CA ASN A 26 18.37 -17.30 1.85
C ASN A 26 19.77 -16.82 1.50
N ASP A 27 20.70 -16.90 2.45
CA ASP A 27 22.08 -16.44 2.28
C ASP A 27 23.06 -17.56 1.89
N ASP A 28 22.82 -18.81 2.33
CA ASP A 28 23.70 -19.96 2.08
C ASP A 28 22.93 -21.26 1.74
N PRO A 29 22.88 -21.68 0.46
CA PRO A 29 23.35 -20.92 -0.70
C PRO A 29 22.40 -19.74 -0.99
N PRO A 30 22.86 -18.66 -1.65
CA PRO A 30 21.99 -17.55 -1.96
C PRO A 30 20.79 -17.97 -2.83
N VAL A 31 19.58 -17.67 -2.36
CA VAL A 31 18.33 -17.89 -3.10
C VAL A 31 17.71 -16.54 -3.36
N VAL A 32 17.71 -16.09 -4.61
CA VAL A 32 17.50 -14.68 -4.92
C VAL A 32 16.51 -14.52 -6.08
N TYR A 33 15.53 -13.64 -5.89
CA TYR A 33 14.80 -13.06 -7.01
C TYR A 33 15.53 -11.81 -7.49
N SER A 34 15.89 -11.76 -8.77
CA SER A 34 16.55 -10.59 -9.35
C SER A 34 15.63 -9.36 -9.40
N GLY A 35 14.32 -9.57 -9.45
CA GLY A 35 13.36 -8.53 -9.78
C GLY A 35 13.34 -8.22 -11.28
N SER A 36 12.60 -7.17 -11.63
CA SER A 36 12.54 -6.59 -12.98
C SER A 36 13.57 -5.46 -13.17
N LEU A 37 13.85 -5.12 -14.43
CA LEU A 37 14.68 -3.97 -14.79
C LEU A 37 13.90 -2.64 -14.78
N GLU A 38 12.57 -2.71 -14.88
CA GLU A 38 11.68 -1.55 -14.90
C GLU A 38 10.49 -1.77 -13.96
N ARG A 39 9.82 -0.68 -13.58
CA ARG A 39 8.57 -0.72 -12.82
C ARG A 39 7.42 -1.05 -13.76
N ILE A 40 6.59 -2.03 -13.38
CA ILE A 40 5.41 -2.41 -14.17
C ILE A 40 4.19 -1.58 -13.77
N ASP A 41 4.03 -1.29 -12.47
CA ASP A 41 2.94 -0.49 -11.94
C ASP A 41 3.37 0.38 -10.74
N PHE A 42 2.42 1.15 -10.19
CA PHE A 42 2.66 2.02 -9.03
C PHE A 42 2.85 1.28 -7.70
N GLY A 43 2.51 -0.01 -7.61
CA GLY A 43 2.84 -0.84 -6.46
C GLY A 43 4.35 -1.04 -6.31
N GLU A 44 5.09 -0.92 -7.42
CA GLU A 44 6.55 -1.02 -7.48
C GLU A 44 7.25 0.36 -7.41
N GLU A 45 6.52 1.44 -7.10
CA GLU A 45 7.05 2.82 -7.07
C GLU A 45 8.36 2.94 -6.26
N LYS A 46 8.41 2.25 -5.12
CA LYS A 46 9.53 2.30 -4.17
C LYS A 46 10.57 1.19 -4.38
N ASP A 47 10.36 0.29 -5.32
CA ASP A 47 11.28 -0.81 -5.55
C ASP A 47 12.56 -0.32 -6.24
N SER A 48 13.71 -0.78 -5.77
CA SER A 48 14.95 -0.75 -6.55
C SER A 48 14.85 -1.74 -7.70
N LYS A 49 15.26 -1.31 -8.89
CA LYS A 49 15.26 -2.12 -10.11
C LYS A 49 16.69 -2.36 -10.56
N GLY A 50 16.97 -3.54 -11.10
CA GLY A 50 18.35 -3.92 -11.39
C GLY A 50 18.52 -5.38 -11.73
N PHE A 51 19.77 -5.83 -11.68
CA PHE A 51 20.15 -7.22 -11.93
C PHE A 51 21.21 -7.68 -10.93
N CYS A 52 21.34 -9.00 -10.77
CA CYS A 52 22.39 -9.60 -9.94
C CYS A 52 23.62 -9.92 -10.80
N ALA A 53 24.75 -9.31 -10.50
CA ALA A 53 26.06 -9.70 -11.03
C ALA A 53 26.69 -10.72 -10.07
N ILE A 54 26.95 -11.93 -10.56
CA ILE A 54 27.53 -13.02 -9.78
C ILE A 54 28.78 -13.54 -10.50
N THR A 55 29.87 -13.72 -9.75
CA THR A 55 31.06 -14.44 -10.22
C THR A 55 31.16 -15.76 -9.47
N ILE A 56 31.22 -16.87 -10.21
CA ILE A 56 31.36 -18.22 -9.66
C ILE A 56 32.68 -18.81 -10.14
N SER A 57 33.51 -19.24 -9.19
CA SER A 57 34.78 -19.89 -9.46
C SER A 57 34.59 -21.22 -10.19
N THR A 58 35.47 -21.48 -11.15
CA THR A 58 35.53 -22.78 -11.86
C THR A 58 36.37 -23.81 -11.11
N GLY A 59 37.11 -23.40 -10.08
CA GLY A 59 37.89 -24.27 -9.22
C GLY A 59 37.01 -25.27 -8.46
N ILE A 60 37.50 -26.50 -8.31
CA ILE A 60 36.86 -27.54 -7.51
C ILE A 60 37.33 -27.36 -6.07
N ASP A 61 36.80 -26.35 -5.38
CA ASP A 61 36.91 -26.23 -3.92
C ASP A 61 35.55 -26.51 -3.29
N ASN A 62 35.51 -27.47 -2.36
CA ASN A 62 34.30 -28.21 -1.99
C ASN A 62 33.25 -27.43 -1.17
N ARG A 63 33.39 -26.11 -0.92
CA ARG A 63 32.53 -25.44 0.09
C ARG A 63 31.98 -24.05 -0.18
N ASN A 64 32.42 -23.29 -1.18
CA ASN A 64 31.72 -22.08 -1.66
C ASN A 64 32.43 -21.55 -2.90
N ARG A 65 31.77 -21.55 -4.06
CA ARG A 65 32.37 -21.06 -5.31
C ARG A 65 31.95 -19.64 -5.66
N ILE A 66 31.10 -18.96 -4.88
CA ILE A 66 30.74 -17.57 -5.16
C ILE A 66 31.90 -16.66 -4.75
N GLU A 67 32.55 -16.05 -5.75
CA GLU A 67 33.62 -15.07 -5.55
C GLU A 67 33.05 -13.67 -5.31
N SER A 68 31.94 -13.33 -5.99
CA SER A 68 31.26 -12.06 -5.78
C SER A 68 29.77 -12.18 -6.08
N TYR A 69 28.98 -11.41 -5.33
CA TYR A 69 27.55 -11.22 -5.55
C TYR A 69 27.22 -9.75 -5.30
N LYS A 70 26.62 -9.08 -6.29
CA LYS A 70 26.18 -7.69 -6.19
C LYS A 70 24.87 -7.48 -6.93
N PHE A 71 23.90 -6.86 -6.26
CA PHE A 71 22.77 -6.25 -6.96
C PHE A 71 23.20 -4.91 -7.55
N VAL A 72 23.10 -4.78 -8.87
CA VAL A 72 23.44 -3.57 -9.62
C VAL A 72 22.13 -2.87 -9.99
N GLU A 73 21.87 -1.74 -9.32
CA GLU A 73 20.71 -0.91 -9.63
C GLU A 73 20.85 -0.25 -10.99
N VAL A 74 19.74 -0.19 -11.73
CA VAL A 74 19.64 0.52 -13.00
C VAL A 74 18.83 1.81 -12.81
N ASN A 75 19.03 2.77 -13.70
CA ASN A 75 18.25 4.00 -13.72
C ASN A 75 16.86 3.76 -14.35
N ALA A 76 16.04 2.94 -13.68
CA ALA A 76 14.68 2.62 -14.11
C ALA A 76 13.78 3.86 -14.03
N ARG A 77 12.82 3.96 -14.96
CA ARG A 77 11.91 5.11 -15.02
C ARG A 77 11.17 5.26 -13.70
N ARG A 78 11.14 6.49 -13.18
CA ARG A 78 10.48 6.79 -11.92
C ARG A 78 8.97 6.75 -12.10
N PHE A 79 8.29 6.12 -11.16
CA PHE A 79 6.86 6.27 -10.97
C PHE A 79 6.65 7.20 -9.78
N LYS A 80 5.58 7.99 -9.80
CA LYS A 80 5.28 8.90 -8.69
C LYS A 80 3.79 9.00 -8.44
N THR A 81 3.38 8.57 -7.26
CA THR A 81 2.03 8.83 -6.74
C THR A 81 2.04 10.12 -5.92
N ILE A 82 1.14 11.04 -6.25
CA ILE A 82 0.87 12.25 -5.47
C ILE A 82 -0.54 12.13 -4.91
N SER A 83 -0.65 12.02 -3.59
CA SER A 83 -1.93 11.86 -2.88
C SER A 83 -2.24 13.13 -2.11
N ILE A 84 -3.41 13.72 -2.35
CA ILE A 84 -3.86 14.97 -1.75
C ILE A 84 -5.23 14.76 -1.14
N ILE A 85 -5.44 15.28 0.07
CA ILE A 85 -6.74 15.33 0.74
C ILE A 85 -7.25 16.78 0.72
N ILE A 86 -8.48 16.96 0.24
CA ILE A 86 -9.21 18.23 0.22
C ILE A 86 -10.37 18.15 1.22
N GLU A 87 -10.22 18.91 2.29
CA GLU A 87 -11.19 19.08 3.36
C GLU A 87 -12.19 20.19 3.01
N ASP A 88 -13.37 20.19 3.64
CA ASP A 88 -14.36 21.26 3.47
C ASP A 88 -13.80 22.64 3.86
N THR A 89 -12.87 22.67 4.82
CA THR A 89 -12.23 23.89 5.35
C THR A 89 -11.15 24.47 4.43
N ASP A 90 -10.74 23.76 3.37
CA ASP A 90 -9.75 24.29 2.43
C ASP A 90 -10.38 25.42 1.61
N GLU A 91 -9.89 26.65 1.78
CA GLU A 91 -10.41 27.84 1.10
C GLU A 91 -10.18 27.75 -0.42
N TYR A 92 -8.98 27.32 -0.84
CA TYR A 92 -8.56 27.21 -2.24
C TYR A 92 -8.07 25.79 -2.59
N PRO A 93 -8.98 24.84 -2.89
CA PRO A 93 -8.63 23.44 -3.15
C PRO A 93 -7.64 23.24 -4.31
N ASN A 94 -7.83 24.00 -5.40
CA ASN A 94 -6.97 23.94 -6.57
C ASN A 94 -5.54 24.38 -6.24
N ASP A 95 -5.38 25.47 -5.50
CA ASP A 95 -4.05 25.98 -5.13
C ASP A 95 -3.32 24.98 -4.22
N LYS A 96 -4.04 24.37 -3.26
CA LYS A 96 -3.50 23.30 -2.41
C LYS A 96 -2.98 22.11 -3.24
N ILE A 97 -3.73 21.67 -4.25
CA ILE A 97 -3.30 20.59 -5.15
C ILE A 97 -2.05 21.00 -5.93
N LEU A 98 -2.02 22.21 -6.49
CA LEU A 98 -0.88 22.70 -7.25
C LEU A 98 0.39 22.80 -6.39
N SER A 99 0.27 23.32 -5.17
CA SER A 99 1.38 23.39 -4.22
C SER A 99 1.86 22.01 -3.77
N GLU A 100 0.99 21.01 -3.65
CA GLU A 100 1.42 19.65 -3.32
C GLU A 100 2.18 19.01 -4.49
N ILE A 101 1.71 19.22 -5.72
CA ILE A 101 2.42 18.72 -6.93
C ILE A 101 3.83 19.32 -7.03
N GLU A 102 4.03 20.57 -6.65
CA GLU A 102 5.34 21.24 -6.66
C GLU A 102 6.38 20.63 -5.73
N LYS A 103 5.95 19.94 -4.66
CA LYS A 103 6.86 19.27 -3.71
C LYS A 103 7.50 18.02 -4.29
N HIS A 104 7.11 17.62 -5.50
CA HIS A 104 7.55 16.38 -6.12
C HIS A 104 8.28 16.63 -7.42
N GLU A 105 9.41 15.94 -7.58
CA GLU A 105 10.13 15.92 -8.85
C GLU A 105 9.40 15.00 -9.84
N ILE A 106 8.62 15.61 -10.74
CA ILE A 106 7.81 14.89 -11.74
C ILE A 106 8.49 14.71 -13.10
N LYS A 107 9.61 15.41 -13.33
CA LYS A 107 10.30 15.40 -14.63
C LYS A 107 10.71 13.96 -15.01
N ASP A 108 10.41 13.58 -16.25
CA ASP A 108 10.68 12.26 -16.82
C ASP A 108 10.03 11.07 -16.08
N ALA A 109 9.12 11.33 -15.14
CA ALA A 109 8.42 10.30 -14.36
C ALA A 109 7.04 9.96 -14.96
N ILE A 110 6.57 8.74 -14.69
CA ILE A 110 5.17 8.35 -14.86
C ILE A 110 4.42 8.74 -13.59
N VAL A 111 3.46 9.66 -13.69
CA VAL A 111 2.81 10.27 -12.53
C VAL A 111 1.34 9.88 -12.47
N GLN A 112 0.86 9.59 -11.26
CA GLN A 112 -0.57 9.59 -10.98
C GLN A 112 -0.88 10.54 -9.83
N VAL A 113 -2.02 11.23 -9.94
CA VAL A 113 -2.55 12.09 -8.89
C VAL A 113 -3.84 11.48 -8.35
N ILE A 114 -3.92 11.36 -7.03
CA ILE A 114 -5.10 10.89 -6.32
C ILE A 114 -5.54 12.01 -5.39
N VAL A 115 -6.72 12.56 -5.64
CA VAL A 115 -7.34 13.60 -4.83
C VAL A 115 -8.51 12.98 -4.09
N ASP A 116 -8.39 12.81 -2.78
CA ASP A 116 -9.52 12.50 -1.93
C ASP A 116 -10.17 13.83 -1.54
N VAL A 117 -11.43 14.03 -1.89
CA VAL A 117 -12.12 15.32 -1.76
C VAL A 117 -13.50 15.15 -1.16
N HIS A 118 -13.88 16.05 -0.26
CA HIS A 118 -15.24 16.05 0.26
C HIS A 118 -16.28 16.35 -0.83
N ALA A 119 -17.48 15.78 -0.71
CA ALA A 119 -18.50 15.86 -1.77
C ALA A 119 -18.88 17.31 -2.14
N SER A 120 -18.85 18.21 -1.15
CA SER A 120 -19.19 19.63 -1.31
C SER A 120 -18.24 20.36 -2.27
N ARG A 121 -16.94 20.01 -2.23
CA ARG A 121 -15.86 20.67 -2.99
C ARG A 121 -15.49 19.97 -4.29
N TYR A 122 -16.04 18.78 -4.58
CA TYR A 122 -15.65 17.95 -5.73
C TYR A 122 -15.69 18.70 -7.07
N ARG A 123 -16.70 19.57 -7.26
CA ARG A 123 -16.89 20.33 -8.52
C ARG A 123 -15.89 21.46 -8.71
N GLU A 124 -15.20 21.89 -7.65
CA GLU A 124 -14.21 22.95 -7.73
C GLU A 124 -12.89 22.45 -8.31
N ILE A 125 -12.61 21.15 -8.18
CA ILE A 125 -11.34 20.56 -8.63
C ILE A 125 -11.29 20.50 -10.15
N SER A 126 -10.34 21.25 -10.72
CA SER A 126 -10.15 21.34 -12.17
C SER A 126 -9.08 20.35 -12.64
N ASP A 127 -9.49 19.36 -13.43
CA ASP A 127 -8.54 18.42 -14.06
C ASP A 127 -7.59 19.15 -15.04
N LYS A 128 -8.06 20.25 -15.65
CA LYS A 128 -7.29 21.01 -16.63
C LYS A 128 -6.03 21.60 -15.99
N ILE A 129 -6.16 22.27 -14.85
CA ILE A 129 -5.00 22.90 -14.18
C ILE A 129 -4.02 21.86 -13.65
N ILE A 130 -4.53 20.70 -13.20
CA ILE A 130 -3.69 19.58 -12.72
C ILE A 130 -2.87 19.05 -13.89
N ARG A 131 -3.49 18.84 -15.06
CA ARG A 131 -2.79 18.39 -16.27
C ARG A 131 -1.75 19.41 -16.74
N GLU A 132 -2.09 20.70 -16.73
CA GLU A 132 -1.14 21.77 -17.08
C GLU A 132 0.07 21.76 -16.15
N LYS A 133 -0.15 21.59 -14.84
CA LYS A 133 0.93 21.51 -13.85
C LYS A 133 1.82 20.27 -14.02
N LEU A 134 1.25 19.17 -14.46
CA LEU A 134 1.94 17.90 -14.73
C LEU A 134 2.59 17.83 -16.13
N SER A 135 2.54 18.90 -16.92
CA SER A 135 3.03 18.91 -18.32
C SER A 135 4.49 18.48 -18.51
N ASN A 136 5.33 18.65 -17.49
CA ASN A 136 6.74 18.24 -17.51
C ASN A 136 6.96 16.76 -17.16
N ALA A 137 5.91 16.01 -16.79
CA ALA A 137 6.00 14.57 -16.58
C ALA A 137 6.20 13.84 -17.91
N HIS A 138 6.82 12.66 -17.86
CA HIS A 138 6.92 11.81 -19.04
C HIS A 138 5.54 11.33 -19.49
N PHE A 139 4.71 10.93 -18.52
CA PHE A 139 3.36 10.44 -18.78
C PHE A 139 2.47 10.66 -17.56
N ILE A 140 1.24 11.14 -17.80
CA ILE A 140 0.20 11.26 -16.77
C ILE A 140 -0.66 10.00 -16.85
N ALA A 141 -0.42 9.05 -15.96
CA ALA A 141 -1.13 7.77 -15.95
C ALA A 141 -2.59 7.92 -15.51
N ALA A 142 -2.85 8.71 -14.48
CA ALA A 142 -4.19 8.97 -13.99
C ALA A 142 -4.27 10.27 -13.18
N ILE A 143 -5.46 10.88 -13.20
CA ILE A 143 -5.90 11.87 -12.21
C ILE A 143 -7.21 11.32 -11.68
N ARG A 144 -7.23 10.90 -10.42
CA ARG A 144 -8.41 10.32 -9.76
C ARG A 144 -8.92 11.29 -8.71
N LYS A 145 -10.24 11.48 -8.68
CA LYS A 145 -10.92 12.25 -7.64
C LYS A 145 -11.87 11.30 -6.92
N ASN A 146 -11.54 10.95 -5.69
CA ASN A 146 -12.39 10.10 -4.86
C ASN A 146 -13.20 11.00 -3.95
N VAL A 147 -14.50 10.76 -3.87
CA VAL A 147 -15.31 11.43 -2.85
C VAL A 147 -15.02 10.76 -1.52
N ILE A 148 -14.50 11.52 -0.56
CA ILE A 148 -14.43 11.08 0.84
C ILE A 148 -15.88 10.94 1.27
N SER A 149 -16.37 9.70 1.39
CA SER A 149 -17.66 9.50 2.04
C SER A 149 -17.49 9.92 3.48
N GLU A 150 -18.38 10.78 3.99
CA GLU A 150 -18.67 10.83 5.42
C GLU A 150 -19.08 9.42 5.82
N SER A 151 -18.12 8.57 6.17
CA SER A 151 -18.42 7.45 7.03
C SER A 151 -18.91 8.12 8.30
N LYS A 152 -20.24 8.21 8.48
CA LYS A 152 -20.86 8.38 9.79
C LYS A 152 -20.06 7.48 10.72
N ASN A 153 -19.23 8.08 11.56
CA ASN A 153 -18.31 7.47 12.50
C ASN A 153 -18.16 5.96 12.38
N ARG A 154 -17.24 5.46 11.53
CA ARG A 154 -16.65 4.14 11.80
C ARG A 154 -16.20 4.21 13.26
N LEU A 155 -16.80 3.39 14.13
CA LEU A 155 -16.53 3.34 15.57
C LEU A 155 -15.08 3.73 15.81
N GLY A 156 -14.90 4.80 16.59
CA GLY A 156 -13.62 5.46 16.77
C GLY A 156 -12.51 4.46 17.05
N LYS A 157 -11.29 4.91 16.76
CA LYS A 157 -9.99 4.33 17.14
C LYS A 157 -9.85 3.87 18.62
N GLU A 158 -10.93 3.88 19.40
CA GLU A 158 -11.07 3.48 20.80
C GLU A 158 -11.64 2.07 21.01
N LEU A 159 -12.01 1.34 19.96
CA LEU A 159 -12.23 -0.12 20.09
C LEU A 159 -10.87 -0.83 20.19
N HIS A 160 -10.25 -0.75 21.36
CA HIS A 160 -9.18 -1.65 21.78
C HIS A 160 -9.67 -3.10 21.74
N GLU A 161 -8.77 -4.09 21.64
CA GLU A 161 -9.10 -5.53 21.71
C GLU A 161 -9.81 -5.95 23.01
N SER A 162 -10.00 -5.04 23.96
CA SER A 162 -10.61 -5.23 25.27
C SER A 162 -12.03 -4.67 25.44
N VAL A 163 -12.70 -4.19 24.38
CA VAL A 163 -14.05 -3.63 24.55
C VAL A 163 -15.07 -4.74 24.83
N PRO A 164 -15.88 -4.63 25.90
CA PRO A 164 -16.92 -5.60 26.20
C PRO A 164 -17.89 -5.76 25.01
N PRO A 165 -18.27 -6.99 24.65
CA PRO A 165 -19.13 -7.26 23.50
C PRO A 165 -20.44 -6.45 23.46
N MET A 166 -21.02 -6.15 24.62
CA MET A 166 -22.23 -5.33 24.72
C MET A 166 -21.98 -3.86 24.38
N GLU A 167 -20.83 -3.31 24.75
CA GLU A 167 -20.44 -1.93 24.41
C GLU A 167 -20.12 -1.81 22.91
N ALA A 168 -19.48 -2.82 22.34
CA ALA A 168 -19.25 -2.90 20.90
C ALA A 168 -20.58 -2.97 20.12
N LEU A 169 -21.55 -3.77 20.60
CA LEU A 169 -22.89 -3.85 20.00
C LEU A 169 -23.64 -2.52 20.11
N GLU A 170 -23.60 -1.86 21.27
CA GLU A 170 -24.25 -0.56 21.47
C GLU A 170 -23.68 0.51 20.55
N ALA A 171 -22.35 0.61 20.47
CA ALA A 171 -21.68 1.55 19.59
C ALA A 171 -22.01 1.28 18.12
N PHE A 172 -22.08 0.01 17.70
CA PHE A 172 -22.50 -0.38 16.35
C PHE A 172 -23.94 0.03 16.04
N LEU A 173 -24.87 -0.15 16.98
CA LEU A 173 -26.28 0.23 16.78
C LEU A 173 -26.48 1.74 16.72
N LYS A 174 -25.72 2.50 17.52
CA LYS A 174 -25.71 3.98 17.51
C LYS A 174 -25.18 4.55 16.19
N GLU A 175 -24.14 3.95 15.59
CA GLU A 175 -23.63 4.36 14.26
C GLU A 175 -24.70 4.21 13.16
N ARG A 176 -25.55 3.19 13.28
CA ARG A 176 -26.54 2.83 12.27
C ARG A 176 -27.86 3.63 12.34
N ASP A 177 -27.94 4.64 13.20
CA ASP A 177 -29.09 5.55 13.31
C ASP A 177 -30.42 4.78 13.51
N ILE A 178 -30.35 3.72 14.34
CA ILE A 178 -31.49 2.84 14.63
C ILE A 178 -32.42 3.53 15.62
N ASP A 179 -33.73 3.48 15.36
CA ASP A 179 -34.78 3.94 16.29
C ASP A 179 -34.58 3.42 17.72
N GLU A 180 -34.83 4.28 18.73
CA GLU A 180 -34.57 3.97 20.14
C GLU A 180 -35.29 2.71 20.63
N ASN A 181 -36.53 2.47 20.20
CA ASN A 181 -37.28 1.28 20.61
C ASN A 181 -36.68 0.01 20.03
N LYS A 182 -36.22 0.09 18.77
CA LYS A 182 -35.57 -1.01 18.09
C LYS A 182 -34.16 -1.26 18.65
N MET A 183 -33.43 -0.21 19.00
CA MET A 183 -32.12 -0.30 19.64
C MET A 183 -32.23 -1.04 20.99
N ARG A 184 -33.20 -0.67 21.83
CA ARG A 184 -33.43 -1.34 23.12
C ARG A 184 -33.74 -2.83 22.95
N LEU A 185 -34.61 -3.18 22.00
CA LEU A 185 -34.94 -4.57 21.70
C LEU A 185 -33.71 -5.37 21.22
N LEU A 186 -32.87 -4.78 20.38
CA LEU A 186 -31.68 -5.43 19.85
C LEU A 186 -30.61 -5.63 20.93
N LEU A 187 -30.44 -4.68 21.85
CA LEU A 187 -29.55 -4.82 23.00
C LEU A 187 -30.02 -5.94 23.94
N GLU A 188 -31.32 -6.01 24.25
CA GLU A 188 -31.90 -7.07 25.08
C GLU A 188 -31.66 -8.45 24.44
N LYS A 189 -31.96 -8.60 23.14
CA LYS A 189 -31.72 -9.85 22.40
C LYS A 189 -30.24 -10.20 22.33
N GLY A 190 -29.37 -9.22 22.12
CA GLY A 190 -27.92 -9.40 22.11
C GLY A 190 -27.41 -9.93 23.45
N GLN A 191 -27.90 -9.37 24.56
CA GLN A 191 -27.57 -9.82 25.91
C GLN A 191 -28.04 -11.25 26.17
N THR A 192 -29.26 -11.62 25.77
CA THR A 192 -29.75 -13.00 25.89
C THR A 192 -28.86 -13.98 25.12
N LEU A 193 -28.52 -13.66 23.87
CA LEU A 193 -27.70 -14.54 23.02
C LEU A 193 -26.28 -14.72 23.55
N MET A 194 -25.66 -13.67 24.09
CA MET A 194 -24.34 -13.73 24.71
C MET A 194 -24.35 -14.48 26.05
N PHE A 195 -25.47 -14.50 26.76
CA PHE A 195 -25.63 -15.34 27.94
C PHE A 195 -25.78 -16.82 27.57
N GLU A 196 -26.52 -17.13 26.50
CA GLU A 196 -26.68 -18.49 25.98
C GLU A 196 -25.38 -19.04 25.37
N ASN A 197 -24.59 -18.18 24.72
CA ASN A 197 -23.31 -18.52 24.09
C ASN A 197 -22.25 -17.48 24.47
N PRO A 198 -21.55 -17.66 25.61
CA PRO A 198 -20.55 -16.70 26.08
C PRO A 198 -19.42 -16.55 25.06
N PRO A 199 -19.06 -15.31 24.68
CA PRO A 199 -17.95 -15.06 23.78
C PRO A 199 -16.64 -15.57 24.42
N THR A 200 -15.82 -16.24 23.62
CA THR A 200 -14.47 -16.66 24.05
C THR A 200 -13.66 -15.42 24.41
N GLN A 201 -13.06 -15.42 25.60
CA GLN A 201 -12.12 -14.36 25.96
C GLN A 201 -10.93 -14.37 24.99
N PRO A 202 -10.41 -13.19 24.61
CA PRO A 202 -9.25 -13.07 23.72
C PRO A 202 -8.01 -13.77 24.27
#